data_AF-A0A450TC02-F1
#
_entry.id   AF-A0A450TC02-F1
#
_cell.length_a   1.000
_cell.length_b   1.000
_cell.length_c   1.000
_cell.angle_alpha   90.00
_cell.angle_beta   90.00
_cell.angle_gamma   90.00
#
_symmetry.space_group_name_H-M   'P 1'
#
loop_
_entity.id
_entity.type
_entity.pdbx_description
1 polymer ?
#
loop_
_entity_poly.entity_id
_entity_poly.type
_entity_poly.pdbx_seq_one_letter_code
_entity_poly.pdbx_strand_id
1 'polypeptide(L)' 'EKGMEKGMEKGEAMFLTRQLGHKFGPVPPVLEQRIKNARSEELALWGERMLGARTLDEVFSGSHAPGVGTH' A
#
# COMPACT_ATOMS: atom_id res chain seq x y z
N GLU A 1 -1.52 13.02 18.94
CA GLU A 1 -1.79 11.73 18.25
C GLU A 1 -1.42 11.67 16.78
N LYS A 2 -1.84 12.62 15.93
CA LYS A 2 -1.62 12.58 14.46
C LYS A 2 -0.20 12.29 13.96
N GLY A 3 0.83 12.54 14.78
CA GLY A 3 2.22 12.24 14.42
C GLY A 3 2.57 10.75 14.51
N MET A 4 2.00 10.02 15.48
CA MET A 4 2.24 8.59 15.64
C MET A 4 1.54 7.79 14.54
N GLU A 5 0.28 8.11 14.23
CA GLU A 5 -0.47 7.49 13.12
C GLU A 5 0.27 7.63 11.79
N LYS A 6 0.69 8.86 11.44
CA LYS A 6 1.50 9.11 10.23
C LYS A 6 2.83 8.37 10.23
N GLY A 7 3.45 8.21 11.40
CA GLY A 7 4.68 7.44 11.55
C GLY A 7 4.46 5.95 11.27
N MET A 8 3.34 5.41 11.74
CA MET A 8 2.92 4.02 11.54
C MET A 8 2.59 3.76 10.06
N GLU A 9 1.76 4.61 9.45
CA GLU A 9 1.43 4.57 8.01
C GLU A 9 2.69 4.57 7.13
N LYS A 10 3.65 5.45 7.43
CA LYS A 10 4.92 5.50 6.70
C LYS A 10 5.74 4.21 6.87
N GLY A 11 5.76 3.66 8.08
CA GLY A 11 6.45 2.39 8.37
C GLY A 11 5.86 1.22 7.62
N GLU A 12 4.52 1.09 7.64
CA GLU A 12 3.77 0.08 6.91
C GLU A 12 3.97 0.20 5.39
N ALA A 13 3.91 1.42 4.85
CA ALA A 13 4.14 1.69 3.43
C ALA A 13 5.54 1.27 2.98
N MET A 14 6.58 1.61 3.76
CA MET A 14 7.96 1.21 3.48
C MET A 14 8.13 -0.31 3.54
N PHE A 15 7.53 -0.96 4.53
CA PHE A 15 7.57 -2.41 4.66
C PHE A 15 6.89 -3.09 3.48
N LEU A 16 5.66 -2.70 3.14
CA LEU A 16 4.91 -3.26 2.02
C LEU A 16 5.66 -3.10 0.70
N THR A 17 6.20 -1.91 0.43
CA THR A 17 6.98 -1.64 -0.80
C THR A 17 8.18 -2.59 -0.91
N ARG A 18 8.90 -2.82 0.19
CA ARG A 18 10.01 -3.79 0.22
C ARG A 18 9.54 -5.20 -0.08
N GLN A 19 8.45 -5.66 0.55
CA GLN A 19 7.92 -7.02 0.34
C GLN A 19 7.47 -7.24 -1.09
N LEU A 20 6.78 -6.26 -1.69
CA LEU A 20 6.40 -6.29 -3.10
C LEU A 20 7.63 -6.34 -4.01
N GLY A 21 8.67 -5.55 -3.68
CA GLY A 21 9.98 -5.58 -4.33
C GLY A 21 10.62 -6.97 -4.35
N HIS A 22 10.60 -7.67 -3.21
CA HIS A 22 11.15 -9.03 -3.09
C HIS A 22 10.33 -10.07 -3.86
N LYS A 23 9.00 -9.95 -3.87
CA LYS A 23 8.11 -10.95 -4.46
C LYS A 23 7.95 -10.80 -5.97
N PHE A 24 7.87 -9.56 -6.46
CA PHE A 24 7.48 -9.24 -7.84
C PHE A 24 8.59 -8.51 -8.63
N GLY A 25 9.70 -8.16 -7.98
CA GLY A 25 10.72 -7.30 -8.56
C GLY A 25 10.43 -5.81 -8.34
N PRO A 26 11.19 -4.90 -8.97
CA PRO A 26 11.11 -3.46 -8.74
C PRO A 26 9.67 -2.94 -8.83
N VAL A 27 9.24 -2.21 -7.79
CA VAL A 27 7.90 -1.62 -7.75
C VAL A 27 7.89 -0.37 -8.64
N PRO A 28 6.96 -0.25 -9.60
CA PRO A 28 6.84 0.95 -10.42
C PRO A 28 6.64 2.21 -9.57
N PRO A 29 7.27 3.36 -9.92
CA PRO A 29 7.17 4.58 -9.13
C PRO A 29 5.74 5.05 -8.85
N VAL A 30 4.81 4.82 -9.78
CA VAL A 30 3.38 5.15 -9.60
C VAL A 30 2.74 4.35 -8.46
N LEU A 31 3.11 3.09 -8.30
CA LEU A 31 2.62 2.24 -7.21
C LEU A 31 3.32 2.59 -5.89
N GLU A 32 4.60 2.93 -5.92
CA GLU A 32 5.30 3.43 -4.72
C GLU A 32 4.66 4.71 -4.17
N GLN A 33 4.29 5.66 -5.04
CA GLN A 33 3.56 6.86 -4.62
C GLN A 33 2.18 6.53 -4.06
N ARG A 34 1.48 5.57 -4.66
CA ARG A 34 0.17 5.11 -4.14
C ARG A 34 0.32 4.50 -2.75
N ILE A 35 1.29 3.62 -2.54
CA ILE A 35 1.57 2.98 -1.25
C ILE A 35 1.94 4.03 -0.19
N LYS A 36 2.80 5.00 -0.53
CA LYS A 36 3.24 6.04 0.40
C LYS A 36 2.11 6.94 0.91
N ASN A 37 1.05 7.12 0.12
CA ASN A 37 -0.09 7.97 0.46
C ASN A 37 -1.29 7.20 1.01
N ALA A 38 -1.20 5.87 1.07
CA ALA A 38 -2.29 5.01 1.51
C ALA A 38 -2.48 5.06 3.03
N ARG A 39 -3.73 4.85 3.46
CA ARG A 39 -4.08 4.71 4.88
C ARG A 39 -3.72 3.30 5.36
N SER A 40 -3.58 3.13 6.68
CA SER A 40 -3.30 1.82 7.28
C SER A 40 -4.29 0.73 6.85
N GLU A 41 -5.58 1.06 6.63
CA GLU A 41 -6.56 0.06 6.17
C GLU A 41 -6.24 -0.46 4.75
N GLU A 42 -5.81 0.43 3.84
CA GLU A 42 -5.42 0.04 2.49
C GLU A 42 -4.11 -0.76 2.49
N LEU A 43 -3.14 -0.35 3.31
CA LEU A 43 -1.86 -1.03 3.46
C LEU A 43 -2.03 -2.45 4.01
N ALA A 44 -2.89 -2.62 5.02
CA ALA A 44 -3.23 -3.93 5.57
C ALA A 44 -3.89 -4.83 4.52
N LEU A 45 -4.88 -4.32 3.79
CA LEU A 45 -5.57 -5.05 2.71
C LEU A 45 -4.60 -5.52 1.63
N TRP A 46 -3.67 -4.66 1.19
CA TRP A 46 -2.66 -5.05 0.22
C TRP A 46 -1.65 -6.05 0.79
N GLY A 47 -1.30 -5.92 2.07
CA GLY A 47 -0.48 -6.89 2.79
C GLY A 47 -1.09 -8.29 2.77
N GLU A 48 -2.39 -8.42 3.05
CA GLU A 48 -3.12 -9.69 2.99
C GLU A 48 -3.15 -10.26 1.57
N ARG A 49 -3.48 -9.44 0.57
CA ARG A 49 -3.56 -9.89 -0.83
C ARG A 49 -2.22 -10.33 -1.39
N MET A 50 -1.14 -9.66 -1.00
CA MET A 50 0.23 -9.98 -1.42
C MET A 50 0.62 -11.43 -1.09
N LEU A 51 0.03 -12.03 -0.06
CA LEU A 51 0.28 -13.43 0.31
C LEU A 51 -0.17 -14.41 -0.79
N GLY A 52 -1.25 -14.13 -1.51
CA GLY A 52 -1.81 -15.00 -2.55
C GLY A 52 -1.62 -14.50 -3.98
N ALA A 53 -1.39 -13.21 -4.18
CA ALA A 53 -1.33 -12.58 -5.49
C ALA A 53 -0.14 -13.07 -6.33
N ARG A 54 -0.36 -13.27 -7.64
CA ARG A 54 0.67 -13.64 -8.62
C ARG A 54 1.29 -12.43 -9.30
N THR A 55 0.62 -11.29 -9.27
CA THR A 55 1.07 -10.03 -9.89
C THR A 55 0.83 -8.85 -8.96
N LEU A 56 1.49 -7.71 -9.23
CA LEU A 56 1.18 -6.46 -8.53
C LEU A 56 -0.27 -6.04 -8.76
N ASP A 57 -0.79 -6.21 -9.98
CA ASP A 57 -2.17 -5.82 -10.31
C ASP A 57 -3.19 -6.53 -9.40
N GLU A 58 -3.02 -7.83 -9.15
CA GLU A 58 -3.88 -8.59 -8.24
C GLU A 58 -3.85 -8.03 -6.81
N VAL A 59 -2.71 -7.55 -6.32
CA VAL A 59 -2.60 -6.90 -4.99
C VAL A 59 -3.46 -5.65 -4.93
N PHE A 60 -3.40 -4.83 -5.97
CA PHE A 60 -4.05 -3.52 -6.03
C PHE A 60 -5.48 -3.55 -6.61
N SER A 61 -5.94 -4.70 -7.11
CA SER A 61 -7.25 -4.89 -7.72
C SER A 61 -8.41 -4.62 -6.74
N GLY A 62 -9.45 -3.89 -7.13
CA GLY A 62 -10.61 -3.64 -6.25
C GLY A 62 -10.37 -2.68 -5.07
N SER A 63 -9.19 -2.07 -4.96
CA SER A 63 -8.98 -0.91 -4.09
C SER A 63 -9.45 0.33 -4.83
N HIS A 64 -10.76 0.60 -4.79
CA HIS A 64 -11.29 1.92 -5.11
C HIS A 64 -10.88 2.84 -3.96
N ALA A 65 -10.07 3.87 -4.22
CA ALA A 65 -9.62 4.79 -3.18
C ALA A 65 -10.82 5.51 -2.54
N PRO A 66 -11.16 5.30 -1.27
CA PRO A 66 -12.06 6.19 -0.57
C PRO A 66 -11.19 7.31 0.01
N GLY A 67 -10.84 8.29 -0.83
CA GLY A 67 -9.83 9.29 -0.50
C GLY A 67 -9.97 10.60 -1.25
N VAL A 68 -11.17 10.95 -1.71
CA VAL A 68 -11.53 12.34 -1.96
C VAL A 68 -12.63 12.66 -0.96
N GLY A 69 -12.24 13.22 0.18
CA GLY A 69 -13.18 13.93 1.03
C GLY A 69 -13.66 15.15 0.28
N THR A 70 -14.83 15.06 -0.34
CA THR A 70 -15.57 16.20 -0.87
C THR A 70 -16.84 16.37 -0.06
N HIS A 71 -16.84 17.47 0.72
CA HIS A 71 -17.93 18.24 1.32
C HIS A 71 -19.05 17.51 2.08
#